data_AF-A0A925UIN6-F1
#
_entry.id   AF-A0A925UIN6-F1
#
_cell.length_a   1.000
_cell.length_b   1.000
_cell.length_c   1.000
_cell.angle_alpha   90.00
_cell.angle_beta   90.00
_cell.angle_gamma   90.00
#
_symmetry.space_group_name_H-M   'P 1'
#
loop_
_entity.id
_entity.type
_entity.pdbx_description
1 polymer ?
#
loop_
_entity_poly.entity_id
_entity_poly.type
_entity_poly.pdbx_seq_one_letter_code
_entity_poly.pdbx_strand_id
1 'polypeptide(L)' 'MEAAVRAALQPQKLEVQDDSHLHAGHAGAREGRHFTVRVTSERFNGLSRLARHRLIYDS' A
#
# COMPACT_ATOMS: atom_id res chain seq x y z
N MET A 1 -2.65 -7.65 -1.58
CA MET A 1 -2.42 -6.26 -1.11
C MET A 1 -3.59 -5.76 -0.27
N GLU A 2 -4.74 -5.38 -0.84
CA GLU A 2 -5.78 -4.66 -0.08
C GLU A 2 -6.32 -5.45 1.14
N ALA A 3 -6.68 -6.71 0.97
CA ALA A 3 -7.20 -7.55 2.06
C ALA A 3 -6.19 -7.70 3.23
N ALA A 4 -4.92 -7.87 2.91
CA ALA A 4 -3.84 -7.98 3.88
C ALA A 4 -3.67 -6.68 4.69
N VAL A 5 -3.63 -5.54 4.01
CA VAL A 5 -3.56 -4.21 4.64
C VAL A 5 -4.77 -3.95 5.53
N ARG A 6 -5.97 -4.35 5.11
CA ARG A 6 -7.19 -4.23 5.93
C ARG A 6 -7.12 -5.06 7.21
N ALA A 7 -6.66 -6.31 7.10
CA ALA A 7 -6.54 -7.21 8.25
C ALA A 7 -5.50 -6.72 9.26
N ALA A 8 -4.33 -6.28 8.78
CA ALA A 8 -3.23 -5.85 9.65
C ALA A 8 -3.48 -4.49 10.32
N LEU A 9 -4.02 -3.53 9.57
CA LEU A 9 -4.09 -2.14 10.02
C LEU A 9 -5.47 -1.68 10.47
N GLN A 10 -6.53 -2.43 10.15
CA GLN A 10 -7.93 -2.07 10.45
C GLN A 10 -8.20 -0.58 10.18
N PRO A 11 -7.91 -0.10 8.96
CA PRO A 11 -7.83 1.32 8.70
C PRO A 11 -9.21 1.97 8.70
N GLN A 12 -9.31 3.20 9.21
CA GLN A 12 -10.53 4.00 9.04
C GLN A 12 -10.73 4.40 7.58
N LYS A 13 -9.63 4.55 6.82
CA LYS A 13 -9.67 4.82 5.38
C LYS A 13 -8.53 4.10 4.65
N LEU A 14 -8.87 3.44 3.54
CA LEU A 14 -7.91 2.78 2.65
C LEU A 14 -8.25 3.09 1.19
N GLU A 15 -7.30 3.67 0.47
CA GLU A 15 -7.34 3.83 -0.98
C GLU A 15 -6.14 3.10 -1.59
N VAL A 16 -6.38 2.27 -2.60
CA VAL A 16 -5.34 1.58 -3.38
C VAL A 16 -5.55 1.93 -4.84
N GLN A 17 -4.53 2.50 -5.47
CA GLN A 17 -4.53 2.88 -6.87
C GLN A 17 -3.44 2.09 -7.61
N ASP A 18 -3.80 1.46 -8.73
CA ASP A 18 -2.86 0.78 -9.61
C ASP A 18 -2.28 1.76 -10.64
N ASP A 19 -1.00 2.07 -10.48
CA ASP A 19 -0.25 3.00 -11.33
C ASP A 19 0.61 2.27 -12.38
N SER A 20 0.40 0.97 -12.56
CA SER A 20 1.23 0.14 -13.45
C SER A 20 1.15 0.57 -14.92
N HIS A 21 0.07 1.25 -15.30
CA HIS A 21 -0.10 1.85 -16.62
C HIS A 21 0.89 3.00 -16.89
N LEU A 22 1.43 3.67 -15.86
CA LEU A 22 2.50 4.67 -16.01
C LEU A 22 3.83 4.05 -16.50
N HIS A 23 3.89 2.72 -16.56
CA HIS A 23 5.02 1.96 -17.09
C HIS A 23 4.69 1.19 -18.38
N ALA A 24 3.54 1.47 -19.01
CA ALA A 24 3.15 0.87 -20.28
C ALA A 24 4.21 1.14 -21.37
N GLY A 25 4.85 0.07 -21.86
CA GLY A 25 5.93 0.13 -22.86
C GLY A 25 7.08 -0.87 -22.65
N HIS A 26 7.19 -1.43 -21.44
CA HIS A 26 8.12 -2.53 -21.13
C HIS A 26 7.36 -3.82 -20.78
N ALA A 27 7.98 -4.98 -21.02
CA ALA A 27 7.36 -6.30 -20.83
C ALA A 27 6.72 -6.52 -19.44
N GLY A 28 7.23 -5.87 -18.39
CA GLY A 28 6.67 -5.93 -17.02
C GLY A 28 5.48 -4.99 -16.72
N ALA A 29 4.93 -4.30 -17.72
CA ALA A 29 3.78 -3.40 -17.52
C ALA A 29 2.44 -4.15 -17.31
N ARG A 30 2.38 -5.43 -17.67
CA ARG A 30 1.16 -6.24 -17.66
C ARG A 30 0.82 -6.85 -16.28
N GLU A 31 1.72 -6.77 -15.30
CA GLU A 31 1.63 -7.57 -14.07
C GLU A 31 1.34 -6.77 -12.78
N GLY A 32 1.01 -5.48 -12.83
CA GLY A 32 0.70 -4.74 -11.60
C GLY A 32 1.96 -4.51 -10.74
N ARG A 33 2.82 -3.58 -11.14
CA ARG A 33 4.16 -3.36 -10.55
C ARG A 33 4.25 -2.15 -9.63
N HIS A 34 3.31 -1.21 -9.73
CA HIS A 34 3.33 0.00 -8.90
C HIS A 34 1.93 0.29 -8.37
N PHE A 35 1.83 0.45 -7.05
CA PHE A 35 0.60 0.82 -6.39
C PHE A 35 0.84 2.02 -5.48
N THR A 36 0.00 3.03 -5.62
CA THR A 36 -0.11 4.08 -4.60
C THR A 36 -1.13 3.64 -3.57
N VAL A 37 -0.71 3.57 -2.31
CA VAL A 37 -1.57 3.22 -1.18
C VAL A 37 -1.67 4.40 -0.22
N ARG A 38 -2.90 4.81 0.09
CA ARG A 38 -3.18 5.82 1.12
C ARG A 38 -3.98 5.18 2.24
N VAL A 39 -3.40 5.18 3.44
CA VAL A 39 -3.99 4.55 4.63
C VAL A 39 -4.09 5.56 5.77
N THR A 40 -5.26 5.63 6.38
CA THR A 40 -5.46 6.24 7.70
C THR A 40 -5.78 5.12 8.69
N SER A 41 -4.92 4.94 9.69
CA SER A 41 -5.08 3.96 10.78
C SER A 41 -4.52 4.52 12.09
N GLU A 42 -5.22 4.27 13.19
CA GLU A 42 -4.71 4.54 14.55
C GLU A 42 -3.46 3.71 14.88
N ARG A 43 -3.23 2.60 14.19
CA ARG A 43 -2.03 1.76 14.37
C ARG A 43 -0.74 2.45 13.97
N PHE A 44 -0.81 3.63 13.33
CA PHE A 44 0.35 4.47 13.03
C PHE A 44 0.71 5.46 14.15
N ASN A 45 -0.12 5.60 15.18
CA ASN A 45 0.12 6.55 16.27
C ASN A 45 1.42 6.22 17.00
N GLY A 46 2.24 7.24 17.24
CA GLY A 46 3.55 7.08 17.88
C GLY A 46 4.63 6.41 17.01
N LEU A 47 4.30 5.91 15.83
CA LEU A 47 5.27 5.26 14.94
C LEU A 47 5.99 6.27 14.04
N SER A 48 7.29 6.06 13.88
CA SER A 48 8.10 6.77 12.89
C SER A 48 7.64 6.42 11.47
N ARG A 49 7.97 7.29 10.50
CA ARG A 49 7.64 7.05 9.09
C ARG A 49 8.13 5.68 8.60
N LEU A 50 9.36 5.29 8.93
CA LEU A 50 9.90 3.99 8.53
C LEU A 50 9.13 2.82 9.17
N ALA A 51 8.77 2.93 10.45
CA ALA A 51 7.99 1.89 11.13
C ALA A 51 6.59 1.72 10.52
N ARG A 52 5.95 2.82 10.10
CA ARG A 52 4.67 2.77 9.37
C ARG A 52 4.81 2.05 8.02
N HIS A 53 5.88 2.31 7.28
CA HIS A 53 6.13 1.60 6.02
C HIS A 53 6.38 0.11 6.26
N ARG A 54 7.17 -0.27 7.27
CA ARG A 54 7.40 -1.68 7.61
C ARG A 54 6.09 -2.42 7.89
N LEU A 55 5.20 -1.83 8.69
CA LEU A 55 3.88 -2.42 8.96
C LEU A 55 3.03 -2.67 7.70
N ILE A 56 3.22 -1.89 6.63
CA ILE A 56 2.51 -2.09 5.36
C ILE A 56 3.20 -3.17 4.50
N TYR A 57 4.53 -3.26 4.57
CA TYR A 57 5.30 -4.27 3.83
C TYR A 57 5.22 -5.67 4.48
N ASP A 58 5.05 -5.72 5.80
CA ASP A 58 4.97 -6.96 6.58
C ASP A 58 3.56 -7.59 6.58
N SER A 59 2.57 -6.93 5.97
CA SER A 59 1.17 -7.37 5.85
C SER A 59 0.86 -7.97 4.48
#